data_AF-A0A959BF18-F1
#
_entry.id   AF-A0A959BF18-F1
#
_cell.length_a   1.000
_cell.length_b   1.000
_cell.length_c   1.000
_cell.angle_alpha   90.00
_cell.angle_beta   90.00
_cell.angle_gamma   90.00
#
_symmetry.space_group_name_H-M   'P 1'
#
loop_
_entity.id
_entity.type
_entity.pdbx_description
1 polymer ?
#
loop_
_entity_poly.entity_id
_entity_poly.type
_entity_poly.pdbx_seq_one_letter_code
_entity_poly.pdbx_strand_id
1 'polypeptide(L)'
;MKFEHTLNNAFSVVTLPGLCVMKLTSWSLRPDWRAKDLNDFWYLLENFSDIDSELIFWDDFVDLLDVEPFDLKISFAQVLGRQMQSILKQEEALSRYIQQALEQLLEGFSRKDILELYQAEPNDQKIKRWRLVLAVIDGIAR
;
A
#
# COMPACT_ATOMS: atom_id res chain seq x y z
N MET A 1 10.72 27.53 35.90
CA MET A 1 11.74 26.82 35.10
C MET A 1 11.02 26.19 33.91
N LYS A 2 11.01 26.88 32.76
CA LYS A 2 10.42 26.37 31.51
C LYS A 2 11.54 25.67 30.73
N PHE A 3 11.38 24.39 30.48
CA PHE A 3 12.20 23.70 29.49
C PHE A 3 11.48 23.80 28.14
N GLU A 4 11.80 24.84 27.37
CA GLU A 4 11.58 24.82 25.92
C GLU A 4 12.86 24.27 25.29
N HIS A 5 12.89 22.95 25.08
CA HIS A 5 13.88 22.35 24.18
C HIS A 5 13.26 22.32 22.78
N THR A 6 13.47 23.40 22.02
CA THR A 6 13.16 23.43 20.59
C THR A 6 14.21 22.56 19.88
N LEU A 7 13.87 21.31 19.59
CA LEU A 7 14.72 20.43 18.78
C LEU A 7 14.72 20.94 17.33
N ASN A 8 15.69 21.77 16.99
CA ASN A 8 15.94 22.33 15.66
C ASN A 8 16.76 21.36 14.77
N ASN A 9 16.45 20.06 14.83
CA ASN A 9 17.20 19.05 14.09
C ASN A 9 16.32 18.47 12.98
N ALA A 10 16.79 18.61 11.74
CA ALA A 10 16.23 17.87 10.61
C ALA A 10 16.70 16.41 10.70
N PHE A 11 15.76 15.47 10.64
CA PHE A 11 16.06 14.03 10.61
C PHE A 11 15.53 13.42 9.33
N SER A 12 16.35 12.59 8.69
CA SER A 12 15.92 11.81 7.53
C SER A 12 14.94 10.73 7.98
N VAL A 13 13.79 10.67 7.32
CA VAL A 13 12.78 9.62 7.50
C VAL A 13 12.66 8.81 6.23
N VAL A 14 12.29 7.54 6.37
CA VAL A 14 12.00 6.67 5.23
C VAL A 14 10.75 7.16 4.51
N THR A 15 10.71 7.03 3.19
CA THR A 15 9.50 7.35 2.40
C THR A 15 8.38 6.34 2.72
N LEU A 16 7.11 6.72 2.52
CA LEU A 16 5.99 5.81 2.73
C LEU A 16 6.05 4.53 1.88
N PRO A 17 6.42 4.59 0.57
CA PRO A 17 6.64 3.39 -0.23
C PRO A 17 7.77 2.51 0.33
N GLY A 18 8.88 3.12 0.75
CA GLY A 18 10.00 2.39 1.37
C GLY A 18 9.59 1.72 2.68
N LEU A 19 8.81 2.41 3.51
CA LEU A 19 8.28 1.85 4.76
C LEU A 19 7.36 0.65 4.47
N CYS A 20 6.48 0.74 3.48
CA CYS A 20 5.61 -0.36 3.08
C CYS A 20 6.41 -1.59 2.62
N VAL A 21 7.42 -1.40 1.77
CA VAL A 21 8.32 -2.47 1.33
C VAL A 21 9.01 -3.13 2.53
N MET A 22 9.52 -2.34 3.49
CA MET A 22 10.15 -2.87 4.70
C MET A 22 9.18 -3.65 5.60
N LYS A 23 7.93 -3.18 5.73
CA LYS A 23 6.89 -3.85 6.53
C LYS A 23 6.49 -5.18 5.92
N LEU A 24 6.20 -5.19 4.62
CA LEU A 24 5.90 -6.42 3.88
C LEU A 24 7.05 -7.41 3.97
N THR A 25 8.29 -6.93 3.76
CA THR A 25 9.49 -7.79 3.83
C THR A 25 9.65 -8.41 5.22
N SER A 26 9.51 -7.59 6.26
CA SER A 26 9.62 -8.04 7.65
C SER A 26 8.57 -9.07 8.02
N TRP A 27 7.33 -8.84 7.60
CA TRP A 27 6.22 -9.73 7.89
C TRP A 27 6.38 -11.07 7.17
N SER A 28 6.60 -11.08 5.86
CA SER A 28 6.63 -12.31 5.07
C SER A 28 7.78 -13.26 5.46
N LEU A 29 8.88 -12.73 6.02
CA LEU A 29 9.99 -13.55 6.51
C LEU A 29 9.65 -14.31 7.80
N ARG A 30 8.78 -13.75 8.65
CA ARG A 30 8.42 -14.31 9.97
C ARG A 30 6.98 -13.94 10.35
N PRO A 31 5.96 -14.44 9.63
CA PRO A 31 4.58 -13.98 9.78
C PRO A 31 4.06 -14.16 11.21
N ASP A 32 4.42 -15.28 11.86
CA ASP A 32 4.00 -15.61 13.22
C ASP A 32 4.48 -14.61 14.28
N TRP A 33 5.64 -13.98 14.08
CA TRP A 33 6.26 -13.07 15.05
C TRP A 33 6.16 -11.59 14.64
N ARG A 34 5.79 -11.33 13.39
CA ARG A 34 5.78 -9.98 12.79
C ARG A 34 4.38 -9.58 12.32
N ALA A 35 3.33 -10.14 12.93
CA ALA A 35 1.94 -9.74 12.71
C ALA A 35 1.71 -8.23 12.90
N LYS A 36 2.49 -7.58 13.79
CA LYS A 36 2.48 -6.12 13.94
C LYS A 36 2.85 -5.40 12.64
N ASP A 37 3.83 -5.87 11.88
CA ASP A 37 4.25 -5.16 10.66
C ASP A 37 3.22 -5.28 9.55
N LEU A 38 2.48 -6.40 9.52
CA LEU A 38 1.31 -6.51 8.66
C LEU A 38 0.21 -5.53 9.09
N ASN A 39 -0.04 -5.37 10.39
CA ASN A 39 -0.99 -4.36 10.89
C ASN A 39 -0.55 -2.92 10.56
N ASP A 40 0.75 -2.62 10.68
CA ASP A 40 1.30 -1.33 10.28
C ASP A 40 1.14 -1.10 8.77
N PHE A 41 1.34 -2.13 7.94
CA PHE A 41 1.07 -2.08 6.50
C PHE A 41 -0.40 -1.83 6.19
N TRP A 42 -1.33 -2.52 6.87
CA TRP A 42 -2.77 -2.27 6.73
C TRP A 42 -3.13 -0.84 7.11
N TYR A 43 -2.59 -0.33 8.21
CA TYR A 43 -2.82 1.03 8.63
C TYR A 43 -2.34 2.04 7.57
N LEU A 44 -1.17 1.82 6.98
CA LEU A 44 -0.67 2.67 5.90
C LEU A 44 -1.59 2.63 4.69
N LEU A 45 -2.02 1.45 4.23
CA LEU A 45 -2.93 1.31 3.08
C LEU A 45 -4.29 1.97 3.31
N GLU A 46 -4.88 1.79 4.49
CA GLU A 46 -6.22 2.27 4.80
C GLU A 46 -6.29 3.79 4.99
N ASN A 47 -5.15 4.44 5.26
CA ASN A 47 -5.04 5.87 5.57
C ASN A 47 -4.11 6.63 4.61
N PHE A 48 -3.59 6.01 3.54
CA PHE A 48 -2.61 6.64 2.65
C PHE A 48 -3.11 7.94 2.03
N SER A 49 -4.40 7.98 1.66
CA SER A 49 -5.07 9.16 1.14
C SER A 49 -5.05 10.36 2.09
N ASP A 50 -4.97 10.10 3.40
CA ASP A 50 -5.01 11.13 4.43
C ASP A 50 -3.61 11.67 4.76
N ILE A 51 -2.56 10.92 4.40
CA ILE A 51 -1.17 11.29 4.66
C ILE A 51 -0.65 12.24 3.58
N ASP A 52 -1.03 12.02 2.31
CA ASP A 52 -0.62 12.85 1.18
C ASP A 52 -1.76 13.01 0.15
N SER A 53 -2.78 13.76 0.54
CA SER A 53 -4.03 13.89 -0.23
C SER A 53 -3.85 14.57 -1.61
N GLU A 54 -2.75 15.29 -1.81
CA GLU A 54 -2.49 16.02 -3.06
C GLU A 54 -1.78 15.15 -4.11
N LEU A 55 -1.13 14.06 -3.68
CA LEU A 55 -0.32 13.21 -4.53
C LEU A 55 -1.08 12.68 -5.74
N ILE A 56 -2.35 12.32 -5.60
CA ILE A 56 -3.17 11.76 -6.69
C ILE A 56 -3.40 12.75 -7.85
N PHE A 57 -3.23 14.05 -7.62
CA PHE A 57 -3.41 15.08 -8.66
C PHE A 57 -2.15 15.34 -9.48
N TRP A 58 -1.04 14.67 -9.18
CA TRP A 58 0.18 14.80 -9.97
C TRP A 58 0.01 14.11 -11.32
N ASP A 59 0.66 14.65 -12.36
CA ASP A 59 0.52 14.19 -13.75
C ASP A 59 0.67 12.66 -13.92
N ASP A 60 1.55 12.04 -13.13
CA ASP A 60 1.83 10.60 -13.13
C ASP A 60 0.66 9.72 -12.63
N PHE A 61 -0.38 10.31 -12.04
CA PHE A 61 -1.48 9.60 -11.36
C PHE A 61 -2.88 10.06 -11.78
N VAL A 62 -3.00 11.07 -12.66
CA VAL A 62 -4.30 11.62 -13.09
C VAL A 62 -5.20 10.55 -13.72
N ASP A 63 -4.62 9.55 -14.39
CA ASP A 63 -5.38 8.45 -15.00
C ASP A 63 -6.12 7.57 -13.95
N LEU A 64 -5.76 7.67 -12.67
CA LEU A 64 -6.44 6.97 -11.57
C LEU A 64 -7.70 7.70 -11.08
N LEU A 65 -7.93 8.92 -11.56
CA LEU A 65 -9.16 9.70 -11.30
C LEU A 65 -10.29 9.35 -12.26
N ASP A 66 -9.97 8.83 -13.45
CA ASP A 66 -10.93 8.47 -14.50
C ASP A 66 -11.45 7.02 -14.38
N VAL A 67 -11.23 6.36 -13.24
CA VAL A 67 -11.64 4.97 -13.01
C VAL A 67 -13.08 4.92 -12.49
N GLU A 68 -13.93 4.12 -13.13
CA GLU A 68 -15.32 3.91 -12.70
C GLU A 68 -15.57 2.45 -12.24
N PRO A 69 -16.14 2.23 -11.05
CA PRO A 69 -16.49 3.24 -10.03
C PRO A 69 -15.25 3.82 -9.35
N PHE A 70 -15.24 5.15 -9.17
CA PHE A 70 -14.14 5.82 -8.48
C PHE A 70 -14.17 5.53 -6.98
N ASP A 71 -13.05 5.07 -6.45
CA ASP A 71 -12.83 4.89 -5.02
C ASP A 71 -11.47 5.47 -4.64
N LEU A 72 -11.51 6.54 -3.85
CA LEU A 72 -10.33 7.30 -3.44
C LEU A 72 -9.27 6.41 -2.79
N LYS A 73 -9.66 5.53 -1.85
CA LYS A 73 -8.70 4.70 -1.11
C LYS A 73 -8.06 3.66 -2.03
N ILE A 74 -8.83 3.12 -2.96
CA ILE A 74 -8.34 2.18 -3.96
C ILE A 74 -7.37 2.85 -4.94
N SER A 75 -7.72 4.04 -5.46
CA SER A 75 -6.83 4.79 -6.34
C SER A 75 -5.52 5.16 -5.63
N PHE A 76 -5.58 5.57 -4.37
CA PHE A 76 -4.37 5.85 -3.55
C PHE A 76 -3.53 4.60 -3.28
N ALA A 77 -4.14 3.44 -3.05
CA ALA A 77 -3.39 2.18 -2.95
C ALA A 77 -2.67 1.85 -4.27
N GLN A 78 -3.27 2.17 -5.42
CA GLN A 78 -2.63 2.02 -6.72
C GLN A 78 -1.49 3.03 -6.94
N VAL A 79 -1.64 4.29 -6.49
CA VAL A 79 -0.54 5.28 -6.44
C VAL A 79 0.63 4.73 -5.63
N LEU A 80 0.36 4.21 -4.42
CA LEU A 80 1.39 3.60 -3.58
C LEU A 80 2.10 2.46 -4.31
N GLY A 81 1.37 1.59 -5.01
CA GLY A 81 1.95 0.54 -5.85
C GLY A 81 2.92 1.08 -6.92
N ARG A 82 2.54 2.13 -7.65
CA ARG A 82 3.41 2.79 -8.64
C ARG A 82 4.65 3.40 -8.00
N GLN A 83 4.52 4.01 -6.83
CA GLN A 83 5.67 4.52 -6.10
C GLN A 83 6.58 3.39 -5.60
N MET A 84 6.02 2.26 -5.14
CA MET A 84 6.79 1.07 -4.75
C MET A 84 7.55 0.48 -5.96
N GLN A 85 6.98 0.49 -7.15
CA GLN A 85 7.61 0.01 -8.40
C GLN A 85 8.99 0.66 -8.63
N SER A 86 9.14 1.95 -8.31
CA SER A 86 10.40 2.68 -8.45
C SER A 86 11.55 2.12 -7.58
N ILE A 87 11.20 1.49 -6.46
CA ILE A 87 12.13 0.80 -5.54
C ILE A 87 12.34 -0.64 -6.01
N LEU A 88 11.25 -1.35 -6.30
CA LEU A 88 11.27 -2.78 -6.63
C LEU A 88 11.99 -3.10 -7.94
N LYS A 89 11.93 -2.20 -8.94
CA LYS A 89 12.59 -2.40 -10.23
C LYS A 89 14.12 -2.42 -10.15
N GLN A 90 14.69 -2.01 -9.02
CA GLN A 90 16.14 -1.98 -8.80
C GLN A 90 16.70 -3.37 -8.46
N GLU A 91 15.87 -4.28 -7.96
CA GLU A 91 16.30 -5.62 -7.55
C GLU A 91 15.19 -6.66 -7.79
N GLU A 92 15.40 -7.54 -8.77
CA GLU A 92 14.39 -8.52 -9.21
C GLU A 92 14.02 -9.51 -8.10
N ALA A 93 14.98 -9.91 -7.25
CA ALA A 93 14.69 -10.80 -6.13
C ALA A 93 13.74 -10.14 -5.12
N LEU A 94 13.95 -8.86 -4.81
CA LEU A 94 13.06 -8.10 -3.92
C LEU A 94 11.68 -7.92 -4.55
N SER A 95 11.61 -7.60 -5.85
CA SER A 95 10.34 -7.46 -6.57
C SER A 95 9.50 -8.73 -6.50
N ARG A 96 10.09 -9.88 -6.84
CA ARG A 96 9.41 -11.19 -6.76
C ARG A 96 8.96 -11.51 -5.35
N TYR A 97 9.80 -11.22 -4.36
CA TYR A 97 9.50 -11.46 -2.95
C TYR A 97 8.28 -10.65 -2.47
N ILE A 98 8.23 -9.37 -2.84
CA ILE A 98 7.11 -8.48 -2.49
C ILE A 98 5.82 -8.89 -3.22
N GLN A 99 5.91 -9.27 -4.50
CA GLN A 99 4.75 -9.77 -5.23
C GLN A 99 4.16 -11.03 -4.57
N GLN A 100 5.01 -12.00 -4.20
CA GLN A 100 4.57 -13.19 -3.46
C GLN A 100 3.93 -12.86 -2.12
N ALA A 101 4.50 -11.90 -1.37
CA ALA A 101 3.92 -11.47 -0.10
C ALA A 101 2.53 -10.84 -0.29
N LEU A 102 2.35 -10.01 -1.33
CA LEU A 102 1.06 -9.41 -1.66
C LEU A 102 0.05 -10.47 -2.13
N GLU A 103 0.47 -11.44 -2.94
CA GLU A 103 -0.37 -12.56 -3.37
C GLU A 103 -0.84 -13.42 -2.19
N GLN A 104 0.02 -13.66 -1.19
CA GLN A 104 -0.36 -14.37 0.03
C GLN A 104 -1.49 -13.65 0.79
N LEU A 105 -1.51 -12.31 0.79
CA LEU A 105 -2.57 -11.53 1.43
C LEU A 105 -3.92 -11.63 0.72
N LEU A 106 -3.95 -12.08 -0.54
CA LEU A 106 -5.18 -12.35 -1.29
C LEU A 106 -5.80 -13.70 -0.93
N GLU A 107 -5.15 -14.53 -0.11
CA GLU A 107 -5.67 -15.82 0.36
C GLU A 107 -6.12 -16.78 -0.77
N GLY A 108 -5.54 -16.65 -1.96
CA GLY A 108 -5.85 -17.47 -3.13
C GLY A 108 -7.08 -17.04 -3.94
N PHE A 109 -7.76 -15.96 -3.56
CA PHE A 109 -8.86 -15.42 -4.36
C PHE A 109 -8.33 -14.82 -5.67
N SER A 110 -9.04 -15.10 -6.77
CA SER A 110 -8.67 -14.50 -8.05
C SER A 110 -9.03 -13.02 -8.09
N ARG A 111 -8.39 -12.26 -8.99
CA ARG A 111 -8.78 -10.88 -9.29
C ARG A 111 -10.28 -10.74 -9.52
N LYS A 112 -10.86 -11.65 -10.31
CA LYS A 112 -12.28 -11.61 -10.65
C LYS A 112 -13.14 -11.77 -9.40
N ASP A 113 -12.83 -12.76 -8.55
CA ASP A 113 -13.59 -13.02 -7.33
C ASP A 113 -13.54 -11.82 -6.38
N ILE A 114 -12.37 -11.21 -6.19
CA ILE A 114 -12.21 -10.04 -5.33
C ILE A 114 -13.05 -8.86 -5.84
N LEU A 115 -13.08 -8.62 -7.15
CA LEU A 115 -13.86 -7.54 -7.74
C LEU A 115 -15.37 -7.79 -7.59
N GLU A 116 -15.84 -9.01 -7.82
CA GLU A 116 -17.25 -9.39 -7.64
C GLU A 116 -17.67 -9.29 -6.17
N LEU A 117 -16.85 -9.79 -5.25
CA LEU A 117 -17.07 -9.68 -3.80
C LEU A 117 -17.10 -8.21 -3.34
N TYR A 118 -16.20 -7.37 -3.83
CA TYR A 118 -16.17 -5.95 -3.48
C TYR A 118 -17.41 -5.20 -3.99
N GLN A 119 -17.92 -5.55 -5.17
CA GLN A 119 -19.16 -4.99 -5.68
C GLN A 119 -20.38 -5.42 -4.85
N ALA A 120 -20.40 -6.68 -4.38
CA ALA A 120 -21.49 -7.20 -3.57
C ALA A 120 -21.48 -6.66 -2.12
N GLU A 121 -20.30 -6.61 -1.49
CA GLU A 121 -20.12 -6.30 -0.08
C GLU A 121 -18.98 -5.28 0.16
N PRO A 122 -19.10 -4.03 -0.34
CA PRO A 122 -18.02 -3.03 -0.29
C PRO A 122 -17.63 -2.58 1.13
N ASN A 123 -18.51 -2.83 2.11
CA ASN A 123 -18.30 -2.46 3.51
C ASN A 123 -17.63 -3.56 4.34
N ASP A 124 -17.44 -4.76 3.81
CA ASP A 124 -16.70 -5.81 4.50
C ASP A 124 -15.21 -5.45 4.55
N GLN A 125 -14.64 -5.42 5.76
CA GLN A 125 -13.25 -4.98 5.97
C GLN A 125 -12.24 -5.90 5.29
N LYS A 126 -12.51 -7.22 5.24
CA LYS A 126 -11.61 -8.19 4.65
C LYS A 126 -11.62 -8.06 3.13
N ILE A 127 -12.80 -7.96 2.53
CA ILE A 127 -12.98 -7.75 1.10
C ILE A 127 -12.33 -6.43 0.66
N LYS A 128 -12.51 -5.36 1.44
CA LYS A 128 -11.85 -4.07 1.21
C LYS A 128 -10.33 -4.19 1.24
N ARG A 129 -9.76 -4.93 2.20
CA ARG A 129 -8.31 -5.18 2.27
C ARG A 129 -7.80 -5.93 1.04
N TRP A 130 -8.50 -6.96 0.59
CA TRP A 130 -8.15 -7.64 -0.67
C TRP A 130 -8.20 -6.70 -1.86
N ARG A 131 -9.21 -5.83 -1.95
CA ARG A 131 -9.32 -4.85 -3.03
C ARG A 131 -8.19 -3.82 -3.01
N LEU A 132 -7.76 -3.38 -1.82
CA LEU A 132 -6.61 -2.50 -1.61
C LEU A 132 -5.30 -3.18 -2.05
N VAL A 133 -5.05 -4.43 -1.63
CA VAL A 133 -3.85 -5.19 -2.05
C VAL A 133 -3.82 -5.36 -3.56
N LEU A 134 -4.96 -5.71 -4.17
CA LEU A 134 -5.08 -5.85 -5.61
C LEU A 134 -4.71 -4.54 -6.34
N ALA A 135 -5.12 -3.39 -5.80
CA ALA A 135 -4.77 -2.08 -6.34
C ALA A 135 -3.26 -1.78 -6.25
N VAL A 136 -2.60 -2.17 -5.14
CA VAL A 136 -1.14 -2.08 -5.01
C VAL A 136 -0.45 -2.92 -6.09
N ILE A 137 -0.90 -4.16 -6.28
CA ILE A 137 -0.36 -5.07 -7.31
C ILE A 137 -0.53 -4.44 -8.70
N ASP A 138 -1.71 -3.86 -8.99
CA ASP A 138 -1.96 -3.16 -10.26
C ASP A 138 -1.06 -1.94 -10.46
N GLY A 139 -0.70 -1.25 -9.38
CA GLY A 139 0.25 -0.14 -9.41
C GLY A 139 1.68 -0.60 -9.68
N ILE A 140 2.10 -1.72 -9.09
CA ILE A 140 3.44 -2.30 -9.28
C ILE A 140 3.64 -2.81 -10.71
N ALA A 141 2.58 -3.28 -11.37
CA ALA A 141 2.64 -3.87 -12.71
C ALA A 141 2.72 -2.83 -13.86
N ARG A 142 2.57 -1.54 -13.56
CA ARG A 142 2.63 -0.45 -14.55
C ARG A 142 4.02 0.17 -14.65
#